data_AF-A0A0P9LY46-F1
#
_entry.id   AF-A0A0P9LY46-F1
#
_cell.length_a   1.000
_cell.length_b   1.000
_cell.length_c   1.000
_cell.angle_alpha   90.00
_cell.angle_beta   90.00
_cell.angle_gamma   90.00
#
_symmetry.space_group_name_H-M   'P 1'
#
loop_
_entity.id
_entity.type
_entity.pdbx_description
1 polymer ?
#
loop_
_entity_poly.entity_id
_entity_poly.type
_entity_poly.pdbx_seq_one_letter_code
_entity_poly.pdbx_strand_id
1 'polypeptide(L)'
;PRRSVSADSDAPFGMTRSEPEKQVTALEADAELFGTIWPLGSSVKLDTTVDRQRLRQQCVRLGELGYELDFKLQIWNLSTH
;
A
#
# COMPACT_ATOMS: atom_id res chain seq x y z
N PRO A 1 -13.80 -57.27 17.50
CA PRO A 1 -14.05 -55.82 17.35
C PRO A 1 -13.05 -55.16 16.38
N ARG A 2 -13.42 -55.06 15.10
CA ARG A 2 -12.75 -54.21 14.10
C ARG A 2 -13.88 -53.40 13.47
N ARG A 3 -13.84 -52.07 13.59
CA ARG A 3 -14.72 -51.21 12.79
C ARG A 3 -13.85 -50.36 11.87
N SER A 4 -13.90 -50.75 10.61
CA SER A 4 -13.30 -50.08 9.48
C SER A 4 -14.04 -48.78 9.18
N VAL A 5 -13.25 -47.82 8.71
CA VAL A 5 -13.55 -46.53 8.11
C VAL A 5 -14.82 -46.43 7.26
N SER A 6 -15.46 -45.27 7.32
CA SER A 6 -16.11 -44.64 6.17
C SER A 6 -15.79 -43.16 6.24
N ALA A 7 -15.08 -42.69 5.22
CA ALA A 7 -14.94 -41.29 4.89
C ALA A 7 -16.31 -40.75 4.48
N ASP A 8 -16.66 -39.57 4.97
CA ASP A 8 -17.50 -38.66 4.20
C ASP A 8 -16.99 -37.25 4.42
N SER A 9 -16.76 -36.60 3.29
CA SER A 9 -16.12 -35.31 3.11
C SER A 9 -17.12 -34.20 3.39
N ASP A 10 -16.87 -33.36 4.40
CA ASP A 10 -17.47 -32.02 4.48
C ASP A 10 -16.38 -31.03 4.90
N ALA A 11 -15.49 -30.72 3.95
CA ALA A 11 -14.71 -29.49 4.00
C ALA A 11 -15.37 -28.51 3.03
N PRO A 12 -16.28 -27.63 3.50
CA PRO A 12 -16.97 -26.72 2.62
C PRO A 12 -16.06 -25.51 2.34
N PHE A 13 -15.61 -25.44 1.08
CA PHE A 13 -15.02 -24.28 0.41
C PHE A 13 -13.63 -23.87 0.93
N GLY A 14 -12.55 -24.13 0.18
CA GLY A 14 -12.31 -23.53 -1.13
C GLY A 14 -11.32 -22.38 -0.94
N MET A 15 -10.07 -22.59 -1.37
CA MET A 15 -9.00 -21.59 -1.47
C MET A 15 -9.52 -20.16 -1.65
N THR A 16 -9.45 -19.31 -0.61
CA THR A 16 -9.42 -17.86 -0.80
C THR A 16 -7.98 -17.40 -0.59
N ARG A 17 -7.24 -17.55 -1.69
CA ARG A 17 -6.28 -16.58 -2.22
C ARG A 17 -5.59 -15.70 -1.17
N SER A 18 -4.33 -16.05 -0.89
CA SER A 18 -3.22 -15.14 -0.55
C SER A 18 -3.65 -13.70 -0.24
N GLU A 19 -3.88 -13.44 1.04
CA GLU A 19 -4.02 -12.15 1.70
C GLU A 19 -3.45 -10.95 0.89
N PRO A 20 -4.27 -10.24 0.09
CA PRO A 20 -3.90 -8.94 -0.44
C PRO A 20 -4.62 -7.81 0.32
N GLU A 21 -5.30 -8.11 1.44
CA GLU A 21 -6.13 -7.13 2.16
C GLU A 21 -5.31 -6.00 2.80
N LYS A 22 -4.05 -6.28 3.15
CA LYS A 22 -3.15 -5.26 3.69
C LYS A 22 -2.72 -4.21 2.67
N GLN A 23 -2.80 -4.53 1.38
CA GLN A 23 -2.33 -3.65 0.30
C GLN A 23 -3.40 -2.63 -0.11
N VAL A 24 -4.67 -3.03 -0.08
CA VAL A 24 -5.80 -2.15 -0.45
C VAL A 24 -5.97 -1.02 0.56
N THR A 25 -5.87 -1.32 1.86
CA THR A 25 -5.99 -0.33 2.93
C THR A 25 -4.85 0.69 2.92
N ALA A 26 -3.64 0.26 2.55
CA ALA A 26 -2.51 1.17 2.39
C ALA A 26 -2.73 2.15 1.23
N LEU A 27 -3.20 1.66 0.07
CA LEU A 27 -3.49 2.49 -1.09
C LEU A 27 -4.61 3.51 -0.82
N GLU A 28 -5.66 3.15 -0.09
CA GLU A 28 -6.72 4.08 0.29
C GLU A 28 -6.23 5.13 1.28
N ALA A 29 -5.45 4.73 2.30
CA ALA A 29 -4.86 5.66 3.26
C ALA A 29 -3.87 6.63 2.59
N ASP A 30 -3.10 6.14 1.61
CA ASP A 30 -2.22 6.97 0.80
C ASP A 30 -3.04 7.91 -0.09
N ALA A 31 -4.11 7.42 -0.73
CA ALA A 31 -5.02 8.26 -1.51
C ALA A 31 -5.67 9.36 -0.65
N GLU A 32 -6.02 9.13 0.61
CA GLU A 32 -6.48 10.17 1.53
C GLU A 32 -5.36 11.14 1.92
N LEU A 33 -4.16 10.64 2.18
CA LEU A 33 -3.01 11.46 2.57
C LEU A 33 -2.55 12.38 1.45
N PHE A 34 -2.51 11.87 0.22
CA PHE A 34 -2.09 12.55 -1.00
C PHE A 34 -3.26 13.32 -1.66
N GLY A 35 -4.50 12.89 -1.46
CA GLY A 35 -5.69 13.57 -1.96
C GLY A 35 -5.59 13.85 -3.46
N THR A 36 -5.51 15.13 -3.83
CA THR A 36 -5.47 15.58 -5.23
C THR A 36 -4.17 15.25 -5.97
N ILE A 37 -3.08 14.92 -5.26
CA ILE A 37 -1.81 14.48 -5.90
C ILE A 37 -1.75 12.95 -6.08
N TRP A 38 -2.79 12.22 -5.64
CA TRP A 38 -2.99 10.81 -5.97
C TRP A 38 -3.63 10.67 -7.36
N PRO A 39 -3.30 9.63 -8.16
CA PRO A 39 -2.33 8.55 -7.90
C PRO A 39 -0.88 9.00 -8.04
N LEU A 40 -0.02 8.45 -7.19
CA LEU A 40 1.42 8.68 -7.25
C LEU A 40 1.98 8.02 -8.52
N GLY A 41 2.55 8.84 -9.42
CA GLY A 41 3.26 8.36 -10.61
C GLY A 41 4.74 8.09 -10.32
N SER A 42 5.56 8.00 -11.37
CA SER A 42 7.02 7.85 -11.23
C SER A 42 7.69 9.06 -10.57
N SER A 43 7.04 10.22 -10.61
CA SER A 43 7.49 11.47 -10.00
C SER A 43 6.31 12.16 -9.34
N VAL A 44 6.48 12.61 -8.09
CA VAL A 44 5.44 13.21 -7.26
C VAL A 44 5.95 14.54 -6.73
N LYS A 45 5.17 15.60 -6.92
CA LYS A 45 5.45 16.91 -6.33
C LYS A 45 4.56 17.11 -5.12
N LEU A 46 5.15 17.27 -3.94
CA LEU A 46 4.40 17.61 -2.74
C LEU A 46 4.01 19.08 -2.77
N ASP A 47 2.77 19.37 -2.35
CA ASP A 47 2.30 20.73 -2.18
C ASP A 47 2.77 21.25 -0.81
N THR A 48 3.69 22.21 -0.81
CA THR A 48 4.23 22.79 0.43
C THR A 48 3.27 23.77 1.11
N THR A 49 2.13 24.08 0.49
CA THR A 49 1.07 24.90 1.08
C THR A 49 0.17 24.11 2.03
N VAL A 50 0.24 22.77 2.01
CA VAL A 50 -0.44 21.92 2.98
C VAL A 50 0.18 22.06 4.36
N ASP A 51 -0.58 21.65 5.39
CA ASP A 51 -0.08 21.63 6.76
C ASP A 51 1.25 20.88 6.89
N ARG A 52 2.17 21.44 7.68
CA ARG A 52 3.51 20.85 7.92
C ARG A 52 3.44 19.42 8.44
N GLN A 53 2.39 19.07 9.20
CA GLN A 53 2.18 17.70 9.66
C GLN A 53 1.86 16.76 8.50
N ARG A 54 0.95 17.16 7.61
CA ARG A 54 0.57 16.38 6.44
C ARG A 54 1.75 16.22 5.48
N LEU A 55 2.53 17.29 5.27
CA LEU A 55 3.75 17.24 4.46
C LEU A 55 4.75 16.20 5.02
N ARG A 56 4.96 16.17 6.34
CA ARG A 56 5.84 15.16 6.98
C ARG A 56 5.31 13.74 6.79
N GLN A 57 4.02 13.52 6.97
CA GLN A 57 3.40 12.21 6.75
C GLN A 57 3.56 11.75 5.30
N GLN A 58 3.35 12.66 4.33
CA GLN A 58 3.57 12.39 2.91
C GLN A 58 5.03 12.03 2.62
N CYS A 59 6.01 12.76 3.18
CA CYS A 59 7.43 12.43 3.04
C CYS A 59 7.78 11.06 3.63
N VAL A 60 7.25 10.73 4.81
CA VAL A 60 7.48 9.41 5.45
C VAL A 60 6.90 8.30 4.57
N ARG A 61 5.66 8.46 4.09
CA ARG A 61 5.03 7.49 3.20
C ARG A 61 5.76 7.31 1.88
N LEU A 62 6.22 8.40 1.25
CA LEU A 62 7.02 8.32 0.03
C LEU A 62 8.34 7.58 0.27
N GLY A 63 9.00 7.80 1.41
CA GLY A 63 10.18 7.03 1.80
C GLY A 63 9.88 5.53 1.99
N GLU A 64 8.76 5.16 2.62
CA GLU A 64 8.33 3.76 2.77
C GLU A 64 8.04 3.08 1.42
N LEU A 65 7.54 3.86 0.45
CA LEU A 65 7.27 3.41 -0.91
C LEU A 65 8.53 3.35 -1.81
N GLY A 66 9.70 3.77 -1.29
CA GLY A 66 10.96 3.76 -2.04
C GLY A 66 11.16 4.97 -2.95
N TYR A 67 10.44 6.07 -2.70
CA TYR A 67 10.70 7.32 -3.40
C TYR A 67 11.89 8.06 -2.77
N GLU A 68 12.70 8.67 -3.63
CA GLU A 68 13.80 9.54 -3.25
C GLU A 68 13.47 11.00 -3.55
N LEU A 69 13.72 11.86 -2.57
CA LEU A 69 13.53 13.31 -2.71
C LEU A 69 14.68 13.91 -3.52
N ASP A 70 14.36 14.46 -4.68
CA ASP A 70 15.25 15.36 -5.40
C ASP A 70 15.14 16.78 -4.81
N PHE A 71 16.13 17.16 -4.01
CA PHE A 71 16.21 18.50 -3.40
C PHE A 71 16.33 19.63 -4.42
N LYS A 72 16.85 19.36 -5.63
CA LYS A 72 17.00 20.39 -6.68
C LYS A 72 15.66 20.70 -7.32
N LEU A 73 14.86 19.67 -7.59
CA LEU A 73 13.56 19.81 -8.23
C LEU A 73 12.40 19.91 -7.24
N GLN A 74 12.64 19.61 -5.96
CA GLN A 74 11.61 19.44 -4.93
C GLN A 74 10.54 18.42 -5.36
N ILE A 75 10.98 17.34 -5.99
CA ILE A 75 10.13 16.27 -6.52
C ILE A 75 10.63 14.95 -5.93
N TRP A 76 9.70 14.08 -5.57
CA TRP A 76 9.97 12.71 -5.16
C TRP A 76 9.93 11.81 -6.38
N ASN A 77 10.98 11.05 -6.65
CA ASN A 77 11.02 10.12 -7.76
C ASN A 77 11.00 8.70 -7.22
N LEU A 78 10.20 7.82 -7.85
CA LEU A 78 10.17 6.41 -7.51
C LEU A 78 11.51 5.79 -7.88
N SER A 79 12.36 5.55 -6.89
CA SER A 79 13.63 4.84 -7.10
C SER A 79 13.33 3.34 -7.07
N THR A 80 12.88 2.83 -8.21
CA THR A 80 12.76 1.37 -8.44
C THR A 80 14.16 0.80 -8.54
N HIS A 81 14.73 0.39 -7.41
CA HIS A 81 16.05 -0.19 -7.34
C HIS A 81 16.04 -1.71 -7.51
#